data_AF-A0A7Y5Q5C4-F1
#
_entry.id   AF-A0A7Y5Q5C4-F1
#
_cell.length_a   1.000
_cell.length_b   1.000
_cell.length_c   1.000
_cell.angle_alpha   90.00
_cell.angle_beta   90.00
_cell.angle_gamma   90.00
#
_symmetry.space_group_name_H-M   'P 1'
#
loop_
_entity.id
_entity.type
_entity.pdbx_description
1 polymer ?
#
loop_
_entity_poly.entity_id
_entity_poly.type
_entity_poly.pdbx_seq_one_letter_code
_entity_poly.pdbx_strand_id
1 'polypeptide(L)'
;VAAGAPDFVQRVTAVMLAGHGDRLPVSAFPVDGTWPTGTSRWEKRTIADAVPLWDPGVCIQCNKCAMVCPHSAIRAKVYAPEHLDAAPITFQSTPYRGPGFDGWRYTIQVAPQDCTGCHLCVEVCPAKDKSNPRHKAINMAPLAPVLDAEAANFGFFLGLPDPPRDRIARLDVKNSQLLVPLFEYSGACAGCGETPYLKLLTQIVGDRLIIANATGCSSIYGGNLPSTPYCKDDNGRGPAWANSLFEDNAEFGFGFRLGVDSHKHQAEVLLAQLAPQLGERLVNELLTAEQYGEGNIKAQRERIEELRRQLLTLTDPRARRLEQLADYLVRKSVWILGGDGWAYDIGYGGLDHVLAQPRDVNILVLDTEVYSNTGGQASKSTPIGAAAKFAASGKAVGKKDLGLMAMSYRHVYVASVAMGARDAQTVQAFVEAESYPGPSLIIAYSHCIAHGFDLAHGMDQQKLAVGSGIWPMYRYDPRRIDAGQPPLQLDSGAPKESVHEYMRNETRFRMVEKIDPERFKNLAAAAEEFAAQRVGVYQQLANLVVPTPQTNGHANGEAEVEAASTNGDAGE
;
A
#
# COMPACT_ATOMS: atom_id res chain seq x y z
N VAL A 1 -12.07 15.02 20.20
CA VAL A 1 -11.03 15.40 19.21
C VAL A 1 -10.08 16.43 19.83
N ALA A 2 -8.85 16.54 19.34
CA ALA A 2 -7.87 17.49 19.87
C ALA A 2 -8.23 18.96 19.54
N ALA A 3 -7.83 19.90 20.41
CA ALA A 3 -8.23 21.31 20.34
C ALA A 3 -7.78 22.04 19.05
N GLY A 4 -6.66 21.63 18.44
CA GLY A 4 -6.12 22.22 17.21
C GLY A 4 -6.75 21.70 15.91
N ALA A 5 -7.82 20.90 15.98
CA ALA A 5 -8.44 20.31 14.79
C ALA A 5 -9.14 21.38 13.91
N PRO A 6 -9.21 21.18 12.58
CA PRO A 6 -9.93 22.08 11.67
C PRO A 6 -11.42 22.27 12.05
N ASP A 7 -12.02 23.38 11.62
CA ASP A 7 -13.41 23.74 11.94
C ASP A 7 -14.41 22.61 11.66
N PHE A 8 -14.29 21.97 10.49
CA PHE A 8 -15.13 20.83 10.12
C PHE A 8 -14.97 19.66 11.10
N VAL A 9 -13.75 19.36 11.54
CA VAL A 9 -13.50 18.28 12.51
C VAL A 9 -14.07 18.62 13.88
N GLN A 10 -13.94 19.87 14.33
CA GLN A 10 -14.50 20.34 15.60
C GLN A 10 -16.03 20.32 15.62
N ARG A 11 -16.66 20.77 14.53
CA ARG A 11 -18.11 21.02 14.49
C ARG A 11 -18.93 19.86 13.96
N VAL A 12 -18.35 18.98 13.16
CA VAL A 12 -19.04 17.84 12.53
C VAL A 12 -18.49 16.54 13.09
N THR A 13 -17.21 16.23 12.84
CA THR A 13 -16.59 14.97 13.25
C THR A 13 -16.69 14.74 14.76
N ALA A 14 -16.37 15.74 15.59
CA ALA A 14 -16.43 15.62 17.04
C ALA A 14 -17.85 15.32 17.56
N VAL A 15 -18.86 15.96 16.95
CA VAL A 15 -20.27 15.78 17.32
C VAL A 15 -20.74 14.37 16.98
N MET A 16 -20.35 13.86 15.80
CA MET A 16 -20.62 12.47 15.40
C MET A 16 -19.93 11.47 16.33
N LEU A 17 -18.64 11.66 16.62
CA LEU A 17 -17.88 10.79 17.52
C LEU A 17 -18.40 10.82 18.97
N ALA A 18 -19.03 11.91 19.40
CA ALA A 18 -19.67 12.02 20.72
C ALA A 18 -21.07 11.35 20.78
N GLY A 19 -21.52 10.69 19.71
CA GLY A 19 -22.85 10.06 19.66
C GLY A 19 -23.99 11.07 19.52
N HIS A 20 -23.72 12.24 18.93
CA HIS A 20 -24.70 13.32 18.73
C HIS A 20 -24.90 13.68 17.26
N GLY A 21 -24.56 12.77 16.34
CA GLY A 21 -24.65 12.98 14.90
C GLY A 21 -26.04 13.37 14.40
N ASP A 22 -27.10 12.79 14.97
CA ASP A 22 -28.51 13.08 14.60
C ASP A 22 -28.94 14.54 14.85
N ARG A 23 -28.14 15.31 15.60
CA ARG A 23 -28.39 16.74 15.84
C ARG A 23 -27.84 17.65 14.73
N LEU A 24 -27.00 17.13 13.85
CA LEU A 24 -26.40 17.92 12.78
C LEU A 24 -27.44 18.20 11.69
N PRO A 25 -27.64 19.46 11.28
CA PRO A 25 -28.54 19.78 10.19
C PRO A 25 -27.96 19.30 8.85
N VAL A 26 -28.82 19.14 7.84
CA VAL A 26 -28.40 18.80 6.46
C VAL A 26 -27.30 19.74 5.95
N SER A 27 -27.35 21.02 6.32
CA SER A 27 -26.35 22.04 5.95
C SER A 27 -24.95 21.83 6.55
N ALA A 28 -24.77 20.86 7.46
CA ALA A 28 -23.46 20.53 8.02
C ALA A 28 -22.63 19.63 7.08
N PHE A 29 -23.24 19.05 6.04
CA PHE A 29 -22.63 18.05 5.18
C PHE A 29 -22.41 18.56 3.75
N PRO A 30 -21.33 18.15 3.08
CA PRO A 30 -21.15 18.40 1.64
C PRO A 30 -22.26 17.74 0.81
N VAL A 31 -22.66 18.41 -0.27
CA VAL A 31 -23.81 17.99 -1.10
C VAL A 31 -23.59 16.68 -1.87
N ASP A 32 -22.34 16.31 -2.07
CA ASP A 32 -21.90 15.13 -2.81
C ASP A 32 -21.34 14.02 -1.91
N GLY A 33 -21.41 14.21 -0.58
CA GLY A 33 -20.88 13.24 0.39
C GLY A 33 -19.35 13.17 0.43
N THR A 34 -18.63 14.09 -0.22
CA THR A 34 -17.17 14.18 -0.08
C THR A 34 -16.80 14.50 1.37
N TRP A 35 -15.63 14.05 1.82
CA TRP A 35 -15.18 14.24 3.20
C TRP A 35 -13.72 14.70 3.25
N PRO A 36 -13.34 15.53 4.24
CA PRO A 36 -11.93 15.86 4.45
C PRO A 36 -11.07 14.62 4.71
N THR A 37 -9.85 14.63 4.20
CA THR A 37 -8.84 13.61 4.48
C THR A 37 -8.12 13.89 5.81
N GLY A 38 -7.55 12.85 6.42
CA GLY A 38 -6.67 12.94 7.58
C GLY A 38 -7.39 13.31 8.87
N THR A 39 -8.67 12.97 8.99
CA THR A 39 -9.45 13.32 10.19
C THR A 39 -9.13 12.41 11.38
N SER A 40 -8.65 11.19 11.15
CA SER A 40 -8.28 10.22 12.20
C SER A 40 -7.22 10.75 13.18
N ARG A 41 -6.30 11.60 12.70
CA ARG A 41 -5.19 12.14 13.50
C ARG A 41 -5.64 13.00 14.67
N TRP A 42 -6.87 13.49 14.64
CA TRP A 42 -7.46 14.34 15.66
C TRP A 42 -8.23 13.56 16.73
N GLU A 43 -8.39 12.24 16.57
CA GLU A 43 -9.15 11.42 17.51
C GLU A 43 -8.43 11.23 18.84
N LYS A 44 -7.14 10.84 18.78
CA LYS A 44 -6.29 10.60 19.97
C LYS A 44 -6.96 9.67 20.99
N ARG A 45 -7.42 8.51 20.50
CA ARG A 45 -8.33 7.58 21.21
C ARG A 45 -7.81 7.08 22.55
N THR A 46 -6.49 6.95 22.70
CA THR A 46 -5.80 6.53 23.93
C THR A 46 -6.37 5.21 24.50
N ILE A 47 -6.45 4.18 23.64
CA ILE A 47 -7.10 2.90 23.96
C ILE A 47 -6.13 1.78 24.38
N ALA A 48 -4.82 1.98 24.25
CA ALA A 48 -3.84 0.96 24.58
C ALA A 48 -3.49 0.98 26.08
N ASP A 49 -3.38 -0.20 26.68
CA ASP A 49 -2.89 -0.33 28.07
C ASP A 49 -1.37 -0.11 28.16
N ALA A 50 -0.64 -0.46 27.10
CA ALA A 50 0.81 -0.35 26.99
C ALA A 50 1.22 0.15 25.61
N VAL A 51 2.36 0.84 25.53
CA VAL A 51 2.94 1.38 24.30
C VAL A 51 4.41 0.99 24.12
N PRO A 52 4.89 0.89 22.87
CA PRO A 52 6.29 0.59 22.60
C PRO A 52 7.19 1.79 22.90
N LEU A 53 8.16 1.62 23.79
CA LEU A 53 9.22 2.59 24.06
C LEU A 53 10.52 2.19 23.37
N TRP A 54 11.25 3.17 22.88
CA TRP A 54 12.48 3.00 22.12
C TRP A 54 13.72 3.08 23.00
N ASP A 55 14.66 2.16 22.76
CA ASP A 55 16.01 2.19 23.31
C ASP A 55 17.02 2.45 22.18
N PRO A 56 17.60 3.67 22.09
CA PRO A 56 18.57 4.03 21.07
C PRO A 56 19.91 3.30 21.22
N GLY A 57 20.25 2.80 22.41
CA GLY A 57 21.51 2.09 22.69
C GLY A 57 21.52 0.68 22.10
N VAL A 58 20.37 0.03 22.02
CA VAL A 58 20.21 -1.32 21.43
C VAL A 58 19.85 -1.24 19.94
N CYS A 59 19.14 -0.19 19.53
CA CYS A 59 18.60 -0.05 18.18
C CYS A 59 19.64 -0.17 17.07
N ILE A 60 19.30 -0.87 15.99
CA ILE A 60 20.12 -0.99 14.77
C ILE A 60 19.62 -0.12 13.60
N GLN A 61 18.58 0.70 13.82
CA GLN A 61 17.98 1.60 12.83
C GLN A 61 17.50 0.89 11.55
N CYS A 62 16.85 -0.27 11.69
CA CYS A 62 16.34 -1.05 10.56
C CYS A 62 14.92 -0.65 10.12
N ASN A 63 14.22 0.17 10.91
CA ASN A 63 12.83 0.61 10.71
C ASN A 63 11.75 -0.48 10.56
N LYS A 64 12.05 -1.75 10.84
CA LYS A 64 11.05 -2.83 10.77
C LYS A 64 9.85 -2.60 11.69
N CYS A 65 10.08 -2.04 12.89
CA CYS A 65 9.02 -1.67 13.82
C CYS A 65 8.02 -0.67 13.21
N ALA A 66 8.51 0.33 12.46
CA ALA A 66 7.67 1.29 11.74
C ALA A 66 7.00 0.66 10.52
N MET A 67 7.68 -0.25 9.82
CA MET A 67 7.14 -0.96 8.66
C MET A 67 5.89 -1.77 9.02
N VAL A 68 5.97 -2.57 10.08
CA VAL A 68 4.89 -3.49 10.47
C VAL A 68 3.75 -2.84 11.25
N CYS A 69 3.89 -1.58 11.66
CA CYS A 69 2.87 -0.92 12.47
C CYS A 69 1.58 -0.74 11.65
N PRO A 70 0.46 -1.35 12.06
CA PRO A 70 -0.79 -1.29 11.30
C PRO A 70 -1.53 0.06 11.42
N HIS A 71 -1.06 0.96 12.28
CA HIS A 71 -1.72 2.24 12.56
C HIS A 71 -0.82 3.45 12.34
N SER A 72 0.40 3.27 11.83
CA SER A 72 1.41 4.35 11.73
C SER A 72 1.68 5.05 13.08
N ALA A 73 1.51 4.31 14.19
CA ALA A 73 1.66 4.79 15.56
C ALA A 73 3.11 4.68 16.08
N ILE A 74 4.04 4.17 15.28
CA ILE A 74 5.48 4.24 15.54
C ILE A 74 6.16 4.60 14.23
N ARG A 75 6.97 5.66 14.25
CA ARG A 75 7.59 6.26 13.05
C ARG A 75 9.06 6.50 13.27
N ALA A 76 9.82 6.51 12.19
CA ALA A 76 11.22 6.91 12.19
C ALA A 76 11.39 8.20 11.41
N LYS A 77 12.29 9.08 11.85
CA LYS A 77 12.68 10.29 11.11
C LYS A 77 14.19 10.50 11.20
N VAL A 78 14.75 11.07 10.15
CA VAL A 78 16.13 11.60 10.14
C VAL A 78 16.08 13.09 9.85
N TYR A 79 16.90 13.86 10.56
CA TYR A 79 16.88 15.32 10.49
C TYR A 79 18.24 15.88 10.94
N ALA A 80 18.51 17.12 10.54
CA ALA A 80 19.74 17.82 10.89
C ALA A 80 19.78 18.16 12.40
N PRO A 81 20.96 18.10 13.06
CA PRO A 81 21.08 18.23 14.50
C PRO A 81 20.57 19.56 15.08
N GLU A 82 20.60 20.65 14.31
CA GLU A 82 20.10 21.97 14.69
C GLU A 82 18.61 21.99 15.06
N HIS A 83 17.83 21.01 14.60
CA HIS A 83 16.41 20.93 14.96
C HIS A 83 16.17 20.41 16.38
N LEU A 84 17.21 20.01 17.13
CA LEU A 84 17.09 19.50 18.50
C LEU A 84 17.10 20.59 19.59
N ASP A 85 17.36 21.85 19.24
CA ASP A 85 17.52 22.92 20.24
C ASP A 85 16.27 23.11 21.13
N ALA A 86 15.08 22.85 20.57
CA ALA A 86 13.79 22.94 21.26
C ALA A 86 13.22 21.58 21.70
N ALA A 87 14.03 20.52 21.68
CA ALA A 87 13.57 19.17 22.01
C ALA A 87 13.15 19.06 23.49
N PRO A 88 12.03 18.39 23.81
CA PRO A 88 11.70 18.03 25.17
C PRO A 88 12.84 17.27 25.85
N ILE A 89 13.00 17.43 27.18
CA ILE A 89 14.08 16.77 27.92
C ILE A 89 14.03 15.23 27.83
N THR A 90 12.83 14.68 27.60
CA THR A 90 12.57 13.25 27.42
C THR A 90 12.71 12.78 25.98
N PHE A 91 12.94 13.69 25.02
CA PHE A 91 13.01 13.34 23.61
C PHE A 91 14.35 12.69 23.29
N GLN A 92 14.29 11.43 22.83
CA GLN A 92 15.49 10.66 22.55
C GLN A 92 15.90 10.80 21.08
N SER A 93 17.21 10.81 20.82
CA SER A 93 17.78 10.72 19.48
C SER A 93 19.14 10.03 19.51
N THR A 94 19.59 9.53 18.36
CA THR A 94 20.92 8.91 18.19
C THR A 94 21.51 9.33 16.82
N PRO A 95 22.83 9.29 16.59
CA PRO A 95 23.39 9.55 15.26
C PRO A 95 22.79 8.60 14.22
N TYR A 96 22.41 9.13 13.06
CA TYR A 96 21.95 8.30 11.95
C TYR A 96 23.11 7.49 11.37
N ARG A 97 22.85 6.22 11.06
CA ARG A 97 23.81 5.30 10.43
C ARG A 97 23.25 4.88 9.08
N GLY A 98 23.70 5.52 8.02
CA GLY A 98 23.31 5.20 6.66
C GLY A 98 23.74 6.27 5.67
N PRO A 99 23.76 5.96 4.38
CA PRO A 99 24.16 6.93 3.37
C PRO A 99 23.14 8.08 3.23
N GLY A 100 23.61 9.21 2.71
CA GLY A 100 22.76 10.33 2.26
C GLY A 100 22.43 11.37 3.33
N PHE A 101 22.71 11.11 4.61
CA PHE A 101 22.40 11.99 5.74
C PHE A 101 23.54 11.99 6.77
N ASP A 102 24.77 12.23 6.31
CA ASP A 102 25.95 12.25 7.18
C ASP A 102 25.83 13.35 8.25
N GLY A 103 26.15 13.00 9.50
CA GLY A 103 26.04 13.91 10.65
C GLY A 103 24.62 14.14 11.17
N TRP A 104 23.58 13.59 10.52
CA TRP A 104 22.20 13.77 10.96
C TRP A 104 21.84 12.92 12.17
N ARG A 105 20.73 13.28 12.82
CA ARG A 105 20.14 12.58 13.96
C ARG A 105 19.00 11.70 13.48
N TYR A 106 18.73 10.66 14.25
CA TYR A 106 17.68 9.68 14.01
C TYR A 106 16.88 9.46 15.28
N THR A 107 15.56 9.36 15.12
CA THR A 107 14.62 9.02 16.20
C THR A 107 13.57 8.04 15.73
N ILE A 108 13.24 7.06 16.58
CA ILE A 108 11.97 6.34 16.53
C ILE A 108 11.06 6.92 17.60
N GLN A 109 9.86 7.36 17.21
CA GLN A 109 8.90 7.95 18.13
C GLN A 109 7.55 7.22 18.02
N VAL A 110 6.96 6.93 19.18
CA VAL A 110 5.60 6.40 19.30
C VAL A 110 4.59 7.55 19.38
N ALA A 111 3.43 7.38 18.75
CA ALA A 111 2.23 8.19 18.95
C ALA A 111 1.38 7.52 20.05
N PRO A 112 1.56 7.86 21.33
CA PRO A 112 1.02 7.06 22.43
C PRO A 112 -0.51 7.00 22.42
N GLN A 113 -1.16 8.09 22.02
CA GLN A 113 -2.62 8.22 21.99
C GLN A 113 -3.28 7.52 20.78
N ASP A 114 -2.49 7.13 19.78
CA ASP A 114 -2.99 6.44 18.58
C ASP A 114 -2.48 4.99 18.48
N CYS A 115 -1.59 4.58 19.39
CA CYS A 115 -1.16 3.20 19.50
C CYS A 115 -2.31 2.31 19.95
N THR A 116 -2.38 1.10 19.39
CA THR A 116 -3.39 0.09 19.73
C THR A 116 -2.85 -1.03 20.64
N GLY A 117 -1.57 -0.96 21.03
CA GLY A 117 -0.98 -1.97 21.92
C GLY A 117 -0.84 -3.37 21.31
N CYS A 118 -0.75 -3.51 19.98
CA CYS A 118 -0.76 -4.81 19.31
C CYS A 118 0.56 -5.61 19.36
N HIS A 119 1.63 -5.07 19.96
CA HIS A 119 2.95 -5.70 20.13
C HIS A 119 3.75 -6.08 18.86
N LEU A 120 3.16 -6.04 17.65
CA LEU A 120 3.84 -6.40 16.40
C LEU A 120 5.24 -5.78 16.24
N CYS A 121 5.38 -4.50 16.56
CA CYS A 121 6.63 -3.76 16.45
C CYS A 121 7.73 -4.26 17.39
N VAL A 122 7.35 -4.81 18.56
CA VAL A 122 8.25 -5.44 19.54
C VAL A 122 8.60 -6.85 19.08
N GLU A 123 7.63 -7.62 18.59
CA GLU A 123 7.85 -8.99 18.10
C GLU A 123 8.84 -9.02 16.94
N VAL A 124 8.64 -8.16 15.93
CA VAL A 124 9.53 -8.08 14.75
C VAL A 124 10.93 -7.53 15.06
N CYS A 125 11.13 -6.87 16.21
CA CYS A 125 12.37 -6.17 16.49
C CYS A 125 13.56 -7.16 16.55
N PRO A 126 14.52 -7.08 15.61
CA PRO A 126 15.62 -8.05 15.55
C PRO A 126 16.76 -7.71 16.52
N ALA A 127 16.79 -6.47 17.01
CA ALA A 127 17.84 -5.97 17.89
C ALA A 127 17.57 -6.36 19.33
N LYS A 128 18.56 -7.03 19.95
CA LYS A 128 18.52 -7.50 21.33
C LYS A 128 19.75 -6.98 22.08
N ASP A 129 19.57 -6.64 23.34
CA ASP A 129 20.67 -6.31 24.23
C ASP A 129 21.58 -7.53 24.43
N LYS A 130 22.90 -7.30 24.40
CA LYS A 130 23.91 -8.38 24.51
C LYS A 130 23.94 -9.02 25.89
N SER A 131 23.67 -8.24 26.93
CA SER A 131 23.65 -8.67 28.33
C SER A 131 22.28 -9.23 28.75
N ASN A 132 21.19 -8.76 28.13
CA ASN A 132 19.84 -9.27 28.38
C ASN A 132 19.06 -9.46 27.07
N PRO A 133 19.08 -10.64 26.44
CA PRO A 133 18.39 -10.89 25.18
C PRO A 133 16.85 -10.74 25.21
N ARG A 134 16.24 -10.61 26.39
CA ARG A 134 14.80 -10.28 26.53
C ARG A 134 14.53 -8.80 26.33
N HIS A 135 15.52 -7.94 26.56
CA HIS A 135 15.44 -6.51 26.28
C HIS A 135 15.76 -6.27 24.81
N LYS A 136 14.79 -5.76 24.07
CA LYS A 136 14.93 -5.42 22.64
C LYS A 136 15.15 -3.91 22.48
N ALA A 137 15.33 -3.44 21.25
CA ALA A 137 15.39 -1.99 21.00
C ALA A 137 14.04 -1.28 21.09
N ILE A 138 12.94 -2.03 21.08
CA ILE A 138 11.57 -1.53 21.28
C ILE A 138 10.92 -2.50 22.27
N ASN A 139 10.34 -2.00 23.36
CA ASN A 139 9.71 -2.83 24.39
C ASN A 139 8.40 -2.20 24.84
N MET A 140 7.42 -3.02 25.24
CA MET A 140 6.17 -2.51 25.78
C MET A 140 6.35 -1.98 27.20
N ALA A 141 5.78 -0.82 27.47
CA ALA A 141 5.68 -0.25 28.81
C ALA A 141 4.23 0.20 29.09
N PRO A 142 3.77 0.17 30.35
CA PRO A 142 2.45 0.73 30.70
C PRO A 142 2.31 2.16 30.22
N LEU A 143 1.14 2.51 29.65
CA LEU A 143 0.93 3.83 29.03
C LEU A 143 0.85 4.95 30.07
N ALA A 144 0.13 4.75 31.18
CA ALA A 144 -0.21 5.82 32.12
C ALA A 144 1.01 6.63 32.63
N PRO A 145 2.15 6.02 33.02
CA PRO A 145 3.31 6.78 33.50
C PRO A 145 4.05 7.57 32.42
N VAL A 146 3.84 7.26 31.14
CA VAL A 146 4.63 7.83 30.02
C VAL A 146 3.80 8.65 29.04
N LEU A 147 2.46 8.64 29.17
CA LEU A 147 1.54 9.27 28.22
C LEU A 147 1.89 10.74 27.94
N ASP A 148 2.02 11.56 28.99
CA ASP A 148 2.25 13.00 28.81
C ASP A 148 3.60 13.29 28.16
N ALA A 149 4.66 12.60 28.61
CA ALA A 149 6.01 12.75 28.07
C ALA A 149 6.07 12.30 26.59
N GLU A 150 5.49 11.15 26.27
CA GLU A 150 5.50 10.64 24.89
C GLU A 150 4.54 11.41 23.98
N ALA A 151 3.47 12.00 24.50
CA ALA A 151 2.60 12.89 23.73
C ALA A 151 3.33 14.19 23.37
N ALA A 152 4.08 14.77 24.30
CA ALA A 152 4.94 15.93 24.04
C ALA A 152 6.07 15.60 23.06
N ASN A 153 6.75 14.45 23.26
CA ASN A 153 7.78 13.96 22.34
C ASN A 153 7.23 13.74 20.93
N PHE A 154 6.03 13.16 20.80
CA PHE A 154 5.38 12.94 19.51
C PHE A 154 4.96 14.26 18.84
N GLY A 155 4.43 15.21 19.60
CA GLY A 155 4.14 16.55 19.10
C GLY A 155 5.39 17.24 18.55
N PHE A 156 6.50 17.18 19.28
CA PHE A 156 7.80 17.69 18.80
C PHE A 156 8.28 16.94 17.55
N PHE A 157 8.21 15.61 17.55
CA PHE A 157 8.58 14.76 16.40
C PHE A 157 7.85 15.14 15.12
N LEU A 158 6.55 15.45 15.21
CA LEU A 158 5.77 15.90 14.07
C LEU A 158 6.21 17.27 13.54
N GLY A 159 6.76 18.13 14.39
CA GLY A 159 7.29 19.45 14.01
C GLY A 159 8.69 19.42 13.38
N LEU A 160 9.40 18.29 13.46
CA LEU A 160 10.69 18.11 12.79
C LEU A 160 10.49 18.02 11.27
N PRO A 161 11.37 18.61 10.44
CA PRO A 161 11.25 18.52 9.00
C PRO A 161 11.45 17.09 8.51
N ASP A 162 10.62 16.66 7.57
CA ASP A 162 10.78 15.35 6.93
C ASP A 162 11.96 15.37 5.94
N PRO A 163 12.70 14.25 5.82
CA PRO A 163 13.81 14.17 4.88
C PRO A 163 13.29 14.33 3.43
N PRO A 164 14.00 15.11 2.59
CA PRO A 164 13.61 15.26 1.18
C PRO A 164 13.54 13.91 0.48
N ARG A 165 12.42 13.64 -0.21
CA ARG A 165 12.16 12.35 -0.88
C ARG A 165 13.23 12.02 -1.93
N ASP A 166 13.75 13.03 -2.63
CA ASP A 166 14.80 12.93 -3.64
C ASP A 166 16.20 12.61 -3.08
N ARG A 167 16.41 12.78 -1.77
CA ARG A 167 17.65 12.34 -1.09
C ARG A 167 17.62 10.89 -0.63
N ILE A 168 16.47 10.22 -0.73
CA ILE A 168 16.34 8.79 -0.40
C ILE A 168 16.85 7.97 -1.59
N ALA A 169 18.12 7.56 -1.51
CA ALA A 169 18.84 6.93 -2.63
C ALA A 169 18.19 5.64 -3.17
N ARG A 170 17.61 4.82 -2.30
CA ARG A 170 16.94 3.56 -2.68
C ARG A 170 15.76 3.29 -1.78
N LEU A 171 14.64 2.88 -2.37
CA LEU A 171 13.50 2.34 -1.62
C LEU A 171 13.78 0.88 -1.22
N ASP A 172 14.06 0.70 0.06
CA ASP A 172 14.16 -0.59 0.74
C ASP A 172 13.35 -0.56 2.05
N VAL A 173 13.44 -1.62 2.84
CA VAL A 173 12.74 -1.74 4.14
C VAL A 173 13.08 -0.59 5.07
N LYS A 174 14.34 -0.15 5.13
CA LYS A 174 14.75 0.93 6.03
C LYS A 174 14.27 2.27 5.50
N ASN A 175 14.62 2.57 4.25
CA ASN A 175 14.47 3.88 3.66
C ASN A 175 13.01 4.24 3.33
N SER A 176 12.18 3.25 2.96
CA SER A 176 10.74 3.48 2.76
C SER A 176 10.06 4.02 4.02
N GLN A 177 10.60 3.71 5.21
CA GLN A 177 10.05 4.12 6.49
C GLN A 177 10.57 5.47 6.99
N LEU A 178 11.47 6.12 6.24
CA LEU A 178 11.82 7.52 6.43
C LEU A 178 10.85 8.46 5.71
N LEU A 179 10.03 7.93 4.80
CA LEU A 179 8.98 8.67 4.11
C LEU A 179 7.73 8.75 4.99
N VAL A 180 7.07 9.90 4.93
CA VAL A 180 5.84 10.16 5.67
C VAL A 180 4.75 9.15 5.27
N PRO A 181 4.17 8.40 6.21
CA PRO A 181 3.00 7.57 5.91
C PRO A 181 1.79 8.48 5.70
N LEU A 182 1.11 8.36 4.55
CA LEU A 182 -0.13 9.08 4.26
C LEU A 182 -1.38 8.23 4.48
N PHE A 183 -1.25 7.20 5.32
CA PHE A 183 -2.32 6.39 5.88
C PHE A 183 -2.03 6.17 7.36
N GLU A 184 -2.80 6.80 8.24
CA GLU A 184 -2.53 6.84 9.68
C GLU A 184 -3.79 6.65 10.53
N TYR A 185 -3.63 5.92 11.64
CA TYR A 185 -4.62 5.85 12.73
C TYR A 185 -6.01 5.35 12.32
N SER A 186 -6.06 4.44 11.35
CA SER A 186 -7.32 3.83 10.88
C SER A 186 -8.10 3.12 11.99
N GLY A 187 -9.40 2.90 11.75
CA GLY A 187 -10.26 2.09 12.61
C GLY A 187 -10.01 0.58 12.57
N ALA A 188 -8.93 0.11 11.92
CA ALA A 188 -8.62 -1.30 11.79
C ALA A 188 -8.31 -1.96 13.16
N CYS A 189 -8.46 -3.28 13.21
CA CYS A 189 -8.16 -4.09 14.41
C CYS A 189 -6.71 -3.88 14.89
N ALA A 190 -6.48 -4.01 16.20
CA ALA A 190 -5.13 -4.11 16.75
C ALA A 190 -4.39 -5.29 16.11
N GLY A 191 -3.26 -5.03 15.45
CA GLY A 191 -2.52 -6.06 14.73
C GLY A 191 -3.10 -6.43 13.36
N CYS A 192 -3.88 -5.56 12.71
CA CYS A 192 -4.42 -5.84 11.37
C CYS A 192 -3.32 -6.15 10.35
N GLY A 193 -3.45 -7.24 9.59
CA GLY A 193 -2.48 -7.64 8.57
C GLY A 193 -2.60 -6.89 7.23
N GLU A 194 -3.66 -6.12 7.00
CA GLU A 194 -3.89 -5.40 5.75
C GLU A 194 -3.17 -4.04 5.70
N THR A 195 -3.30 -3.25 6.76
CA THR A 195 -2.90 -1.84 6.79
C THR A 195 -1.39 -1.57 6.68
N PRO A 196 -0.46 -2.45 7.09
CA PRO A 196 0.97 -2.25 6.81
C PRO A 196 1.29 -2.12 5.31
N TYR A 197 0.56 -2.84 4.46
CA TYR A 197 0.73 -2.75 3.00
C TYR A 197 0.21 -1.42 2.46
N LEU A 198 -0.95 -0.93 2.95
CA LEU A 198 -1.48 0.37 2.57
C LEU A 198 -0.60 1.52 3.02
N LYS A 199 -0.06 1.44 4.24
CA LYS A 199 0.94 2.39 4.74
C LYS A 199 2.16 2.43 3.82
N LEU A 200 2.73 1.26 3.49
CA LEU A 200 3.87 1.17 2.56
C LEU A 200 3.55 1.79 1.19
N LEU A 201 2.38 1.49 0.63
CA LEU A 201 1.92 2.09 -0.63
C LEU A 201 1.97 3.62 -0.57
N THR A 202 1.35 4.20 0.47
CA THR A 202 1.30 5.66 0.61
C THR A 202 2.67 6.29 0.83
N GLN A 203 3.62 5.59 1.44
CA GLN A 203 4.99 6.06 1.59
C GLN A 203 5.69 6.15 0.23
N ILE A 204 5.49 5.15 -0.63
CA ILE A 204 6.14 5.07 -1.95
C ILE A 204 5.57 6.09 -2.94
N VAL A 205 4.23 6.25 -3.01
CA VAL A 205 3.59 7.05 -4.08
C VAL A 205 2.50 8.02 -3.62
N GLY A 206 2.30 8.18 -2.32
CA GLY A 206 1.08 8.80 -1.76
C GLY A 206 0.80 10.23 -2.21
N ASP A 207 1.81 11.01 -2.59
CA ASP A 207 1.69 12.40 -3.04
C ASP A 207 1.15 12.56 -4.47
N ARG A 208 0.90 11.45 -5.16
CA ARG A 208 0.36 11.36 -6.53
C ARG A 208 -0.53 10.12 -6.73
N LEU A 209 -1.06 9.60 -5.63
CA LEU A 209 -1.84 8.36 -5.56
C LEU A 209 -3.33 8.63 -5.75
N ILE A 210 -3.97 7.84 -6.59
CA ILE A 210 -5.43 7.79 -6.76
C ILE A 210 -5.87 6.36 -6.45
N ILE A 211 -6.84 6.20 -5.55
CA ILE A 211 -7.30 4.92 -5.02
C ILE A 211 -8.76 4.68 -5.40
N ALA A 212 -9.01 3.59 -6.11
CA ALA A 212 -10.30 2.93 -6.18
C ALA A 212 -10.31 1.76 -5.16
N ASN A 213 -11.18 1.81 -4.16
CA ASN A 213 -11.25 0.81 -3.11
C ASN A 213 -12.56 0.01 -3.17
N ALA A 214 -12.47 -1.30 -3.25
CA ALA A 214 -13.63 -2.19 -3.21
C ALA A 214 -14.25 -2.15 -1.80
N THR A 215 -15.55 -2.40 -1.72
CA THR A 215 -16.21 -2.53 -0.42
C THR A 215 -15.67 -3.75 0.35
N GLY A 216 -15.29 -3.56 1.61
CA GLY A 216 -14.68 -4.60 2.45
C GLY A 216 -14.00 -3.99 3.67
N CYS A 217 -13.16 -4.75 4.39
CA CYS A 217 -12.42 -4.21 5.54
C CYS A 217 -11.66 -2.94 5.16
N SER A 218 -11.01 -2.93 4.00
CA SER A 218 -10.26 -1.79 3.49
C SER A 218 -11.08 -0.53 3.25
N SER A 219 -12.36 -0.62 2.87
CA SER A 219 -13.23 0.56 2.80
C SER A 219 -13.76 0.98 4.16
N ILE A 220 -14.00 0.03 5.07
CA ILE A 220 -14.48 0.33 6.43
C ILE A 220 -13.41 1.05 7.24
N TYR A 221 -12.22 0.49 7.41
CA TYR A 221 -11.20 1.22 8.15
C TYR A 221 -10.60 2.38 7.33
N GLY A 222 -10.78 2.39 6.00
CA GLY A 222 -10.24 3.38 5.07
C GLY A 222 -11.13 4.61 4.85
N GLY A 223 -12.42 4.54 5.17
CA GLY A 223 -13.39 5.59 4.88
C GLY A 223 -14.72 5.51 5.65
N ASN A 224 -14.77 4.87 6.82
CA ASN A 224 -15.97 4.90 7.67
C ASN A 224 -16.12 6.26 8.38
N LEU A 225 -16.97 7.11 7.80
CA LEU A 225 -17.21 8.46 8.28
C LEU A 225 -17.70 8.45 9.75
N PRO A 226 -17.24 9.39 10.58
CA PRO A 226 -16.58 10.65 10.21
C PRO A 226 -15.05 10.60 10.15
N SER A 227 -14.45 9.40 10.22
CA SER A 227 -13.00 9.22 10.33
C SER A 227 -12.37 8.75 9.03
N THR A 228 -11.29 9.42 8.62
CA THR A 228 -10.56 9.15 7.39
C THR A 228 -9.04 9.07 7.69
N PRO A 229 -8.39 7.91 7.46
CA PRO A 229 -6.97 7.70 7.76
C PRO A 229 -6.02 8.19 6.67
N TYR A 230 -6.48 8.32 5.43
CA TYR A 230 -5.66 8.86 4.35
C TYR A 230 -5.42 10.34 4.60
N CYS A 231 -4.17 10.81 4.59
CA CYS A 231 -3.83 12.20 4.91
C CYS A 231 -2.96 12.85 3.81
N LYS A 232 -2.43 14.04 4.08
CA LYS A 232 -1.65 14.85 3.14
C LYS A 232 -0.25 15.09 3.70
N ASP A 233 0.71 15.26 2.80
CA ASP A 233 2.03 15.79 3.10
C ASP A 233 1.99 17.31 3.38
N ASP A 234 3.15 17.89 3.70
CA ASP A 234 3.29 19.33 3.98
C ASP A 234 3.01 20.22 2.75
N ASN A 235 3.01 19.65 1.55
CA ASN A 235 2.62 20.35 0.31
C ASN A 235 1.11 20.27 0.04
N GLY A 236 0.34 19.67 0.96
CA GLY A 236 -1.10 19.45 0.79
C GLY A 236 -1.47 18.35 -0.20
N ARG A 237 -0.51 17.51 -0.59
CA ARG A 237 -0.69 16.40 -1.54
C ARG A 237 -0.88 15.09 -0.78
N GLY A 238 -1.79 14.25 -1.25
CA GLY A 238 -2.03 12.95 -0.64
C GLY A 238 -2.97 12.10 -1.48
N PRO A 239 -3.27 10.88 -1.02
CA PRO A 239 -4.11 9.97 -1.77
C PRO A 239 -5.51 10.54 -1.99
N ALA A 240 -5.94 10.58 -3.25
CA ALA A 240 -7.35 10.75 -3.59
C ALA A 240 -8.03 9.38 -3.47
N TRP A 241 -8.97 9.22 -2.55
CA TRP A 241 -9.58 7.93 -2.23
C TRP A 241 -11.07 7.93 -2.53
N ALA A 242 -11.56 6.86 -3.16
CA ALA A 242 -12.97 6.64 -3.39
C ALA A 242 -13.32 5.15 -3.28
N ASN A 243 -14.53 4.87 -2.80
CA ASN A 243 -15.16 3.55 -2.83
C ASN A 243 -16.46 3.69 -3.65
N SER A 244 -16.54 2.93 -4.75
CA SER A 244 -17.77 2.81 -5.55
C SER A 244 -18.64 1.71 -4.94
N LEU A 245 -18.55 0.47 -5.44
CA LEU A 245 -19.28 -0.68 -4.92
C LEU A 245 -18.33 -1.84 -4.58
N PHE A 246 -18.91 -3.00 -4.27
CA PHE A 246 -18.14 -4.20 -3.97
C PHE A 246 -17.67 -4.89 -5.26
N GLU A 247 -18.52 -4.89 -6.27
CA GLU A 247 -18.40 -5.67 -7.50
C GLU A 247 -17.65 -4.96 -8.63
N ASP A 248 -17.61 -3.63 -8.65
CA ASP A 248 -17.19 -2.81 -9.81
C ASP A 248 -15.81 -2.17 -9.67
N ASN A 249 -15.06 -2.51 -8.61
CA ASN A 249 -13.91 -1.71 -8.22
C ASN A 249 -12.76 -1.72 -9.24
N ALA A 250 -12.60 -2.81 -10.00
CA ALA A 250 -11.59 -2.87 -11.06
C ALA A 250 -11.93 -1.88 -12.17
N GLU A 251 -13.17 -1.92 -12.62
CA GLU A 251 -13.74 -1.07 -13.66
C GLU A 251 -13.75 0.40 -13.22
N PHE A 252 -14.05 0.65 -11.94
CA PHE A 252 -14.03 1.97 -11.34
C PHE A 252 -12.62 2.58 -11.37
N GLY A 253 -11.62 1.83 -10.92
CA GLY A 253 -10.22 2.25 -11.01
C GLY A 253 -9.71 2.39 -12.44
N PHE A 254 -10.19 1.53 -13.35
CA PHE A 254 -9.92 1.67 -14.78
C PHE A 254 -10.49 2.97 -15.35
N GLY A 255 -11.69 3.37 -14.92
CA GLY A 255 -12.27 4.68 -15.22
C GLY A 255 -11.37 5.84 -14.79
N PHE A 256 -10.76 5.76 -13.60
CA PHE A 256 -9.76 6.74 -13.17
C PHE A 256 -8.57 6.80 -14.11
N ARG A 257 -8.02 5.66 -14.54
CA ARG A 257 -6.91 5.61 -15.50
C ARG A 257 -7.27 6.30 -16.81
N LEU A 258 -8.45 6.01 -17.37
CA LEU A 258 -8.91 6.64 -18.61
C LEU A 258 -9.11 8.16 -18.44
N GLY A 259 -9.65 8.59 -17.30
CA GLY A 259 -9.81 10.01 -16.98
C GLY A 259 -8.46 10.74 -16.86
N VAL A 260 -7.49 10.15 -16.17
CA VAL A 260 -6.12 10.69 -16.06
C VAL A 260 -5.44 10.77 -17.43
N ASP A 261 -5.57 9.72 -18.26
CA ASP A 261 -5.04 9.71 -19.63
C ASP A 261 -5.63 10.85 -20.47
N SER A 262 -6.95 11.03 -20.42
CA SER A 262 -7.64 12.07 -21.16
C SER A 262 -7.22 13.48 -20.73
N HIS A 263 -7.16 13.74 -19.41
CA HIS A 263 -6.71 15.03 -18.89
C HIS A 263 -5.24 15.32 -19.20
N LYS A 264 -4.37 14.30 -19.11
CA LYS A 264 -2.96 14.43 -19.51
C LYS A 264 -2.84 14.76 -20.99
N HIS A 265 -3.52 14.01 -21.87
CA HIS A 265 -3.50 14.27 -23.31
C HIS A 265 -3.99 15.68 -23.64
N GLN A 266 -5.08 16.13 -23.00
CA GLN A 266 -5.57 17.50 -23.17
C GLN A 266 -4.53 18.54 -22.72
N ALA A 267 -3.82 18.31 -21.61
CA ALA A 267 -2.76 19.19 -21.15
C ALA A 267 -1.59 19.25 -22.16
N GLU A 268 -1.17 18.10 -22.70
CA GLU A 268 -0.09 18.01 -23.69
C GLU A 268 -0.43 18.74 -25.00
N VAL A 269 -1.66 18.57 -25.50
CA VAL A 269 -2.14 19.29 -26.70
C VAL A 269 -2.17 20.79 -26.46
N LEU A 270 -2.71 21.25 -25.33
CA LEU A 270 -2.74 22.68 -25.00
C LEU A 270 -1.33 23.25 -24.83
N LEU A 271 -0.42 22.50 -24.22
CA LEU A 271 0.97 22.90 -24.03
C LEU A 271 1.67 23.09 -25.38
N ALA A 272 1.49 22.17 -26.33
CA ALA A 272 2.01 22.28 -27.68
C ALA A 272 1.42 23.48 -28.45
N GLN A 273 0.11 23.71 -28.34
CA GLN A 273 -0.55 24.86 -28.97
C GLN A 273 -0.11 26.22 -28.41
N LEU A 274 0.33 26.25 -27.15
CA LEU A 274 0.80 27.45 -26.46
C LEU A 274 2.33 27.59 -26.49
N ALA A 275 3.06 26.69 -27.17
CA ALA A 275 4.52 26.73 -27.27
C ALA A 275 5.10 28.07 -27.75
N PRO A 276 4.49 28.79 -28.72
CA PRO A 276 4.98 30.12 -29.12
C PRO A 276 4.94 31.18 -28.01
N GLN A 277 4.07 30.99 -27.00
CA GLN A 277 3.88 31.92 -25.88
C GLN A 277 4.66 31.48 -24.64
N LEU A 278 4.81 30.17 -24.43
CA LEU A 278 5.47 29.57 -23.26
C LEU A 278 6.97 29.27 -23.48
N GLY A 279 7.40 29.32 -24.74
CA GLY A 279 8.76 28.98 -25.16
C GLY A 279 8.96 27.48 -25.39
N GLU A 280 9.53 27.15 -26.54
CA GLU A 280 9.75 25.76 -27.01
C GLU A 280 10.53 24.90 -26.01
N ARG A 281 11.52 25.48 -25.32
CA ARG A 281 12.35 24.75 -24.35
C ARG A 281 11.50 24.19 -23.20
N LEU A 282 10.67 25.01 -22.56
CA LEU A 282 9.87 24.60 -21.41
C LEU A 282 8.83 23.55 -21.83
N VAL A 283 8.18 23.76 -22.98
CA VAL A 283 7.22 22.81 -23.53
C VAL A 283 7.87 21.45 -23.80
N ASN A 284 9.00 21.42 -24.49
CA ASN A 284 9.68 20.17 -24.79
C ASN A 284 10.14 19.45 -23.51
N GLU A 285 10.70 20.17 -22.54
CA GLU A 285 11.11 19.60 -21.25
C GLU A 285 9.93 19.03 -20.45
N LEU A 286 8.75 19.64 -20.50
CA LEU A 286 7.54 19.14 -19.83
C LEU A 286 6.98 17.88 -20.50
N LEU A 287 6.99 17.84 -21.84
CA LEU A 287 6.44 16.72 -22.63
C LEU A 287 7.31 15.46 -22.59
N THR A 288 8.63 15.64 -22.55
CA THR A 288 9.60 14.53 -22.68
C THR A 288 10.23 14.09 -21.36
N ALA A 289 9.84 14.72 -20.24
CA ALA A 289 10.38 14.40 -18.93
C ALA A 289 10.20 12.92 -18.57
N GLU A 290 11.29 12.28 -18.15
CA GLU A 290 11.20 11.04 -17.39
C GLU A 290 10.50 11.31 -16.06
N GLN A 291 9.61 10.42 -15.63
CA GLN A 291 8.80 10.60 -14.41
C GLN A 291 8.85 9.40 -13.47
N TYR A 292 9.91 8.59 -13.58
CA TYR A 292 10.19 7.51 -12.63
C TYR A 292 11.23 7.98 -11.61
N GLY A 293 10.96 7.73 -10.33
CA GLY A 293 11.81 8.16 -9.22
C GLY A 293 11.51 9.57 -8.71
N GLU A 294 11.85 9.81 -7.43
CA GLU A 294 11.48 11.03 -6.70
C GLU A 294 12.14 12.30 -7.26
N GLY A 295 13.40 12.23 -7.70
CA GLY A 295 14.11 13.37 -8.31
C GLY A 295 13.46 13.85 -9.61
N ASN A 296 13.03 12.91 -10.45
CA ASN A 296 12.34 13.19 -11.71
C ASN A 296 10.96 13.82 -11.49
N ILE A 297 10.19 13.31 -10.51
CA ILE A 297 8.90 13.89 -10.11
C ILE A 297 9.07 15.31 -9.54
N LYS A 298 10.10 15.52 -8.71
CA LYS A 298 10.42 16.85 -8.17
C LYS A 298 10.75 17.84 -9.30
N ALA A 299 11.65 17.48 -10.21
CA ALA A 299 12.01 18.31 -11.35
C ALA A 299 10.79 18.63 -12.24
N GLN A 300 9.89 17.67 -12.47
CA GLN A 300 8.67 17.91 -13.23
C GLN A 300 7.73 18.90 -12.52
N ARG A 301 7.63 18.85 -11.20
CA ARG A 301 6.86 19.83 -10.42
C ARG A 301 7.44 21.23 -10.49
N GLU A 302 8.76 21.37 -10.44
CA GLU A 302 9.44 22.67 -10.60
C GLU A 302 9.15 23.27 -11.98
N ARG A 303 9.12 22.45 -13.04
CA ARG A 303 8.70 22.90 -14.39
C ARG A 303 7.23 23.32 -14.43
N ILE A 304 6.35 22.63 -13.71
CA ILE A 304 4.92 23.00 -13.62
C ILE A 304 4.72 24.30 -12.85
N GLU A 305 5.51 24.55 -11.80
CA GLU A 305 5.48 25.85 -11.10
C GLU A 305 5.92 26.99 -12.01
N GLU A 306 6.94 26.77 -12.83
CA GLU A 306 7.33 27.73 -13.87
C GLU A 306 6.24 27.92 -14.92
N LEU A 307 5.64 26.84 -15.42
CA LEU A 307 4.50 26.90 -16.33
C LEU A 307 3.37 27.74 -15.74
N ARG A 308 2.99 27.51 -14.47
CA ARG A 308 1.92 28.27 -13.80
C ARG A 308 2.25 29.76 -13.72
N ARG A 309 3.49 30.14 -13.40
CA ARG A 309 3.92 31.55 -13.41
C ARG A 309 3.72 32.19 -14.78
N GLN A 310 4.06 31.48 -15.86
CA GLN A 310 3.89 32.01 -17.22
C GLN A 310 2.41 32.09 -17.63
N LEU A 311 1.62 31.06 -17.34
CA LEU A 311 0.19 31.03 -17.65
C LEU A 311 -0.58 32.19 -17.01
N LEU A 312 -0.18 32.65 -15.82
CA LEU A 312 -0.79 33.84 -15.17
C LEU A 312 -0.64 35.13 -15.98
N THR A 313 0.36 35.22 -16.86
CA THR A 313 0.58 36.41 -17.69
C THR A 313 -0.22 36.39 -19.00
N LEU A 314 -0.80 35.24 -19.37
CA LEU A 314 -1.53 35.06 -20.61
C LEU A 314 -3.04 35.29 -20.43
N THR A 315 -3.67 36.02 -21.35
CA THR A 315 -5.13 36.20 -21.36
C THR A 315 -5.86 35.13 -22.20
N ASP A 316 -5.13 34.19 -22.80
CA ASP A 316 -5.67 33.14 -23.65
C ASP A 316 -6.56 32.17 -22.84
N PRO A 317 -7.82 31.90 -23.24
CA PRO A 317 -8.67 30.91 -22.57
C PRO A 317 -8.05 29.51 -22.47
N ARG A 318 -7.23 29.13 -23.46
CA ARG A 318 -6.47 27.87 -23.45
C ARG A 318 -5.48 27.82 -22.29
N ALA A 319 -4.87 28.95 -21.93
CA ALA A 319 -3.96 29.02 -20.79
C ALA A 319 -4.68 28.76 -19.47
N ARG A 320 -5.92 29.25 -19.31
CA ARG A 320 -6.76 28.96 -18.13
C ARG A 320 -7.16 27.50 -18.04
N ARG A 321 -7.45 26.87 -19.18
CA ARG A 321 -7.72 25.43 -19.22
C ARG A 321 -6.47 24.61 -18.89
N LEU A 322 -5.31 24.96 -19.45
CA LEU A 322 -4.05 24.29 -19.16
C LEU A 322 -3.66 24.42 -17.68
N GLU A 323 -3.91 25.58 -17.06
CA GLU A 323 -3.67 25.80 -15.62
C GLU A 323 -4.42 24.78 -14.74
N GLN A 324 -5.69 24.51 -15.04
CA GLN A 324 -6.51 23.51 -14.34
C GLN A 324 -6.00 22.08 -14.54
N LEU A 325 -5.35 21.81 -15.66
CA LEU A 325 -4.87 20.48 -16.04
C LEU A 325 -3.38 20.26 -15.74
N ALA A 326 -2.65 21.31 -15.35
CA ALA A 326 -1.19 21.27 -15.25
C ALA A 326 -0.69 20.17 -14.30
N ASP A 327 -1.46 19.84 -13.25
CA ASP A 327 -1.10 18.76 -12.33
C ASP A 327 -1.12 17.37 -12.99
N TYR A 328 -1.83 17.18 -14.10
CA TYR A 328 -1.84 15.91 -14.87
C TYR A 328 -0.58 15.73 -15.74
N LEU A 329 0.28 16.75 -15.86
CA LEU A 329 1.62 16.61 -16.44
C LEU A 329 2.58 15.88 -15.50
N VAL A 330 2.23 15.73 -14.21
CA VAL A 330 2.86 14.78 -13.27
C VAL A 330 2.13 13.45 -13.33
N ARG A 331 2.86 12.35 -13.58
CA ARG A 331 2.33 10.98 -13.58
C ARG A 331 1.55 10.71 -12.31
N LYS A 332 0.27 10.34 -12.47
CA LYS A 332 -0.56 9.81 -11.38
C LYS A 332 -0.43 8.31 -11.33
N SER A 333 -0.40 7.77 -10.12
CA SER A 333 -0.39 6.33 -9.87
C SER A 333 -1.78 5.90 -9.44
N VAL A 334 -2.43 5.08 -10.27
CA VAL A 334 -3.77 4.57 -10.03
C VAL A 334 -3.67 3.20 -9.38
N TRP A 335 -4.23 3.08 -8.17
CA TRP A 335 -4.25 1.84 -7.40
C TRP A 335 -5.68 1.39 -7.13
N ILE A 336 -5.91 0.11 -7.34
CA ILE A 336 -7.19 -0.58 -7.17
C ILE A 336 -7.02 -1.54 -5.99
N LEU A 337 -7.65 -1.22 -4.88
CA LEU A 337 -7.47 -1.92 -3.61
C LEU A 337 -8.70 -2.76 -3.29
N GLY A 338 -8.52 -3.97 -2.77
CA GLY A 338 -9.65 -4.73 -2.24
C GLY A 338 -9.23 -6.02 -1.56
N GLY A 339 -10.17 -6.62 -0.83
CA GLY A 339 -9.95 -7.90 -0.18
C GLY A 339 -10.10 -9.09 -1.15
N ASP A 340 -9.85 -10.29 -0.64
CA ASP A 340 -9.98 -11.51 -1.43
C ASP A 340 -11.40 -11.77 -1.93
N GLY A 341 -12.43 -11.44 -1.14
CA GLY A 341 -13.82 -11.62 -1.59
C GLY A 341 -14.19 -10.82 -2.83
N TRP A 342 -13.59 -9.64 -3.01
CA TRP A 342 -13.74 -8.88 -4.24
C TRP A 342 -12.99 -9.58 -5.39
N ALA A 343 -11.67 -9.75 -5.24
CA ALA A 343 -10.80 -10.15 -6.34
C ALA A 343 -11.00 -11.60 -6.80
N TYR A 344 -11.34 -12.50 -5.88
CA TYR A 344 -11.50 -13.92 -6.19
C TYR A 344 -12.93 -14.26 -6.60
N ASP A 345 -13.92 -13.53 -6.06
CA ASP A 345 -15.34 -13.83 -6.23
C ASP A 345 -16.10 -12.78 -7.05
N ILE A 346 -16.70 -11.80 -6.39
CA ILE A 346 -17.76 -10.97 -6.99
C ILE A 346 -17.22 -10.02 -8.07
N GLY A 347 -16.03 -9.45 -7.86
CA GLY A 347 -15.40 -8.53 -8.81
C GLY A 347 -14.38 -9.19 -9.72
N TYR A 348 -14.28 -10.54 -9.72
CA TYR A 348 -13.28 -11.22 -10.53
C TYR A 348 -13.46 -10.99 -12.03
N GLY A 349 -14.71 -10.96 -12.53
CA GLY A 349 -14.96 -10.72 -13.96
C GLY A 349 -14.44 -9.35 -14.43
N GLY A 350 -14.68 -8.30 -13.63
CA GLY A 350 -14.14 -6.96 -13.85
C GLY A 350 -12.63 -6.91 -13.73
N LEU A 351 -12.08 -7.52 -12.68
CA LEU A 351 -10.63 -7.61 -12.46
C LEU A 351 -9.92 -8.28 -13.65
N ASP A 352 -10.42 -9.43 -14.11
CA ASP A 352 -9.90 -10.17 -15.25
C ASP A 352 -9.91 -9.31 -16.51
N HIS A 353 -11.03 -8.61 -16.78
CA HIS A 353 -11.14 -7.71 -17.92
C HIS A 353 -10.12 -6.56 -17.87
N VAL A 354 -9.93 -5.94 -16.71
CA VAL A 354 -8.99 -4.83 -16.52
C VAL A 354 -7.54 -5.30 -16.63
N LEU A 355 -7.19 -6.46 -16.06
CA LEU A 355 -5.87 -7.06 -16.22
C LEU A 355 -5.56 -7.43 -17.67
N ALA A 356 -6.56 -7.75 -18.49
CA ALA A 356 -6.39 -8.01 -19.91
C ALA A 356 -6.08 -6.76 -20.75
N GLN A 357 -6.32 -5.54 -20.21
CA GLN A 357 -6.05 -4.30 -20.92
C GLN A 357 -4.61 -3.83 -20.69
N PRO A 358 -3.87 -3.41 -21.74
CA PRO A 358 -2.50 -2.91 -21.61
C PRO A 358 -2.50 -1.45 -21.09
N ARG A 359 -3.04 -1.23 -19.89
CA ARG A 359 -3.14 0.09 -19.25
C ARG A 359 -2.41 0.07 -17.91
N ASP A 360 -1.75 1.19 -17.60
CA ASP A 360 -0.96 1.39 -16.37
C ASP A 360 -1.87 1.57 -15.15
N VAL A 361 -2.25 0.44 -14.54
CA VAL A 361 -3.00 0.36 -13.29
C VAL A 361 -2.35 -0.66 -12.36
N ASN A 362 -2.33 -0.36 -11.07
CA ASN A 362 -1.84 -1.27 -10.05
C ASN A 362 -3.00 -1.82 -9.23
N ILE A 363 -3.03 -3.12 -9.00
CA ILE A 363 -4.04 -3.81 -8.21
C ILE A 363 -3.36 -4.38 -6.97
N LEU A 364 -3.91 -4.10 -5.79
CA LEU A 364 -3.49 -4.70 -4.52
C LEU A 364 -4.65 -5.49 -3.91
N VAL A 365 -4.48 -6.80 -3.85
CA VAL A 365 -5.41 -7.72 -3.19
C VAL A 365 -4.88 -8.03 -1.79
N LEU A 366 -5.64 -7.60 -0.79
CA LEU A 366 -5.39 -7.85 0.63
C LEU A 366 -6.05 -9.20 0.98
N ASP A 367 -5.33 -10.29 0.77
CA ASP A 367 -5.89 -11.64 0.86
C ASP A 367 -5.90 -12.11 2.31
N THR A 368 -7.07 -12.02 2.93
CA THR A 368 -7.35 -12.55 4.27
C THR A 368 -7.90 -13.97 4.23
N GLU A 369 -8.08 -14.53 3.04
CA GLU A 369 -8.63 -15.87 2.82
C GLU A 369 -10.06 -16.10 3.31
N VAL A 370 -10.79 -15.03 3.65
CA VAL A 370 -12.19 -15.04 4.10
C VAL A 370 -12.81 -13.66 3.88
N TYR A 371 -14.14 -13.57 3.90
CA TYR A 371 -14.81 -12.27 3.91
C TYR A 371 -14.75 -11.71 5.33
N SER A 372 -13.65 -11.03 5.64
CA SER A 372 -13.35 -10.55 6.99
C SER A 372 -14.43 -9.62 7.54
N ASN A 373 -14.85 -8.61 6.76
CA ASN A 373 -15.78 -7.57 7.20
C ASN A 373 -17.15 -8.10 7.60
N THR A 374 -17.71 -9.04 6.84
CA THR A 374 -19.07 -9.57 7.04
C THR A 374 -19.10 -10.75 8.01
N GLY A 375 -17.99 -11.01 8.71
CA GLY A 375 -17.89 -11.96 9.81
C GLY A 375 -17.39 -13.34 9.41
N GLY A 376 -16.46 -13.43 8.46
CA GLY A 376 -15.67 -14.63 8.19
C GLY A 376 -16.36 -15.69 7.33
N GLN A 377 -16.99 -15.30 6.23
CA GLN A 377 -17.53 -16.21 5.22
C GLN A 377 -16.40 -16.80 4.36
N ALA A 378 -16.60 -18.03 3.91
CA ALA A 378 -15.69 -18.66 2.95
C ALA A 378 -15.70 -17.90 1.61
N SER A 379 -14.51 -17.74 1.03
CA SER A 379 -14.27 -17.19 -0.31
C SER A 379 -13.65 -18.26 -1.19
N LYS A 380 -13.49 -17.99 -2.50
CA LYS A 380 -12.65 -18.85 -3.35
C LYS A 380 -11.16 -18.79 -2.98
N SER A 381 -10.72 -17.83 -2.16
CA SER A 381 -9.36 -17.77 -1.65
C SER A 381 -9.16 -18.55 -0.33
N THR A 382 -10.23 -18.99 0.36
CA THR A 382 -10.14 -19.82 1.57
C THR A 382 -9.38 -21.14 1.30
N PRO A 383 -8.38 -21.52 2.12
CA PRO A 383 -7.57 -22.72 1.89
C PRO A 383 -8.29 -24.02 2.30
N ILE A 384 -7.75 -25.16 1.86
CA ILE A 384 -8.23 -26.49 2.27
C ILE A 384 -8.09 -26.62 3.79
N GLY A 385 -9.12 -27.18 4.43
CA GLY A 385 -9.13 -27.42 5.87
C GLY A 385 -9.60 -26.24 6.73
N ALA A 386 -9.65 -25.02 6.19
CA ALA A 386 -10.08 -23.86 6.97
C ALA A 386 -11.60 -23.86 7.17
N ALA A 387 -12.02 -23.69 8.42
CA ALA A 387 -13.40 -23.42 8.78
C ALA A 387 -13.73 -21.93 8.60
N ALA A 388 -14.87 -21.68 7.97
CA ALA A 388 -15.47 -20.36 7.79
C ALA A 388 -17.00 -20.53 7.71
N LYS A 389 -17.78 -19.44 7.75
CA LYS A 389 -19.22 -19.54 7.46
C LYS A 389 -19.40 -20.07 6.02
N PHE A 390 -20.34 -20.99 5.83
CA PHE A 390 -20.54 -21.79 4.60
C PHE A 390 -19.45 -22.85 4.31
N ALA A 391 -18.44 -23.00 5.18
CA ALA A 391 -17.43 -24.05 5.13
C ALA A 391 -17.07 -24.56 6.53
N ALA A 392 -18.08 -24.74 7.40
CA ALA A 392 -17.87 -25.00 8.83
C ALA A 392 -17.11 -26.31 9.13
N SER A 393 -17.25 -27.32 8.27
CA SER A 393 -16.53 -28.60 8.36
C SER A 393 -15.14 -28.57 7.70
N GLY A 394 -14.59 -27.39 7.43
CA GLY A 394 -13.37 -27.23 6.65
C GLY A 394 -13.64 -27.29 5.16
N LYS A 395 -13.14 -26.28 4.43
CA LYS A 395 -13.26 -26.23 2.97
C LYS A 395 -12.48 -27.39 2.33
N ALA A 396 -13.13 -28.12 1.44
CA ALA A 396 -12.54 -29.31 0.78
C ALA A 396 -11.82 -28.97 -0.54
N VAL A 397 -12.15 -27.83 -1.15
CA VAL A 397 -11.59 -27.42 -2.45
C VAL A 397 -10.39 -26.51 -2.25
N GLY A 398 -9.37 -26.66 -3.10
CA GLY A 398 -8.20 -25.79 -3.17
C GLY A 398 -8.51 -24.30 -3.23
N LYS A 399 -7.54 -23.49 -2.82
CA LYS A 399 -7.54 -22.05 -3.05
C LYS A 399 -7.49 -21.79 -4.57
N LYS A 400 -8.38 -20.92 -5.10
CA LYS A 400 -8.29 -20.46 -6.49
C LYS A 400 -6.94 -19.78 -6.72
N ASP A 401 -6.23 -20.11 -7.78
CA ASP A 401 -4.91 -19.54 -8.06
C ASP A 401 -5.01 -18.29 -8.95
N LEU A 402 -5.41 -17.16 -8.34
CA LEU A 402 -5.58 -15.89 -9.04
C LEU A 402 -4.28 -15.41 -9.72
N GLY A 403 -3.13 -15.57 -9.05
CA GLY A 403 -1.86 -15.13 -9.59
C GLY A 403 -1.45 -15.93 -10.83
N LEU A 404 -1.63 -17.26 -10.80
CA LEU A 404 -1.38 -18.10 -11.98
C LEU A 404 -2.33 -17.76 -13.15
N MET A 405 -3.60 -17.48 -12.86
CA MET A 405 -4.57 -17.04 -13.88
C MET A 405 -4.15 -15.73 -14.53
N ALA A 406 -3.76 -14.73 -13.74
CA ALA A 406 -3.31 -13.43 -14.24
C ALA A 406 -2.02 -13.56 -15.10
N MET A 407 -1.07 -14.43 -14.72
CA MET A 407 0.14 -14.68 -15.49
C MET A 407 -0.12 -15.23 -16.91
N SER A 408 -1.29 -15.84 -17.15
CA SER A 408 -1.63 -16.38 -18.47
C SER A 408 -1.71 -15.31 -19.56
N TYR A 409 -1.98 -14.05 -19.20
CA TYR A 409 -1.97 -12.90 -20.10
C TYR A 409 -0.57 -12.47 -20.56
N ARG A 410 0.49 -12.90 -19.87
CA ARG A 410 1.92 -12.64 -20.15
C ARG A 410 2.39 -11.19 -20.06
N HIS A 411 1.50 -10.21 -20.22
CA HIS A 411 1.77 -8.78 -20.13
C HIS A 411 1.33 -8.17 -18.80
N VAL A 412 0.96 -9.00 -17.82
CA VAL A 412 0.57 -8.56 -16.47
C VAL A 412 1.73 -8.81 -15.53
N TYR A 413 2.18 -7.78 -14.81
CA TYR A 413 3.09 -7.98 -13.69
C TYR A 413 2.32 -8.64 -12.54
N VAL A 414 2.83 -9.73 -11.97
CA VAL A 414 2.13 -10.44 -10.86
C VAL A 414 3.09 -10.75 -9.73
N ALA A 415 2.77 -10.33 -8.51
CA ALA A 415 3.54 -10.68 -7.32
C ALA A 415 2.67 -11.27 -6.21
N SER A 416 3.18 -12.31 -5.56
CA SER A 416 2.65 -12.84 -4.30
C SER A 416 3.61 -12.46 -3.17
N VAL A 417 3.12 -11.72 -2.18
CA VAL A 417 3.93 -11.12 -1.12
C VAL A 417 3.42 -11.51 0.28
N ALA A 418 4.35 -11.59 1.23
CA ALA A 418 4.07 -11.77 2.66
C ALA A 418 5.14 -11.02 3.46
N MET A 419 4.77 -9.89 4.06
CA MET A 419 5.69 -8.97 4.74
C MET A 419 6.48 -9.64 5.86
N GLY A 420 5.81 -10.48 6.65
CA GLY A 420 6.41 -11.21 7.77
C GLY A 420 7.40 -12.29 7.34
N ALA A 421 7.25 -12.83 6.13
CA ALA A 421 8.17 -13.81 5.57
C ALA A 421 9.41 -13.15 4.95
N ARG A 422 9.22 -12.11 4.13
CA ARG A 422 10.30 -11.41 3.44
C ARG A 422 9.94 -9.97 3.07
N ASP A 423 10.06 -9.08 4.05
CA ASP A 423 9.84 -7.63 3.92
C ASP A 423 10.56 -6.98 2.73
N ALA A 424 11.82 -7.33 2.49
CA ALA A 424 12.59 -6.81 1.35
C ALA A 424 11.96 -7.17 -0.01
N GLN A 425 11.43 -8.38 -0.16
CA GLN A 425 10.72 -8.79 -1.37
C GLN A 425 9.41 -8.04 -1.53
N THR A 426 8.71 -7.77 -0.41
CA THR A 426 7.47 -6.97 -0.43
C THR A 426 7.74 -5.56 -0.95
N VAL A 427 8.76 -4.86 -0.43
CA VAL A 427 9.12 -3.52 -0.93
C VAL A 427 9.51 -3.57 -2.41
N GLN A 428 10.30 -4.58 -2.81
CA GLN A 428 10.70 -4.76 -4.20
C GLN A 428 9.50 -4.96 -5.14
N ALA A 429 8.52 -5.78 -4.76
CA ALA A 429 7.32 -6.02 -5.56
C ALA A 429 6.49 -4.74 -5.76
N PHE A 430 6.35 -3.90 -4.73
CA PHE A 430 5.66 -2.60 -4.85
C PHE A 430 6.38 -1.64 -5.79
N VAL A 431 7.72 -1.56 -5.71
CA VAL A 431 8.53 -0.71 -6.60
C VAL A 431 8.49 -1.22 -8.05
N GLU A 432 8.57 -2.53 -8.24
CA GLU A 432 8.52 -3.14 -9.57
C GLU A 432 7.15 -3.00 -10.21
N ALA A 433 6.06 -3.24 -9.48
CA ALA A 433 4.69 -3.08 -9.96
C ALA A 433 4.42 -1.62 -10.37
N GLU A 434 4.78 -0.65 -9.52
CA GLU A 434 4.54 0.76 -9.79
C GLU A 434 5.34 1.31 -10.98
N SER A 435 6.52 0.72 -11.24
CA SER A 435 7.37 1.07 -12.38
C SER A 435 7.03 0.31 -13.66
N TYR A 436 6.13 -0.67 -13.60
CA TYR A 436 5.73 -1.44 -14.77
C TYR A 436 4.73 -0.63 -15.60
N PRO A 437 5.00 -0.36 -16.89
CA PRO A 437 4.11 0.46 -17.73
C PRO A 437 2.93 -0.38 -18.26
N GLY A 438 2.14 -0.96 -17.36
CA GLY A 438 1.06 -1.89 -17.70
C GLY A 438 0.31 -2.35 -16.45
N PRO A 439 -0.60 -3.33 -16.59
CA PRO A 439 -1.37 -3.85 -15.46
C PRO A 439 -0.47 -4.62 -14.50
N SER A 440 -0.58 -4.29 -13.21
CA SER A 440 0.17 -4.94 -12.13
C SER A 440 -0.78 -5.51 -11.09
N LEU A 441 -0.54 -6.74 -10.62
CA LEU A 441 -1.30 -7.40 -9.56
C LEU A 441 -0.37 -7.82 -8.42
N ILE A 442 -0.61 -7.30 -7.22
CA ILE A 442 0.03 -7.74 -5.98
C ILE A 442 -1.02 -8.44 -5.12
N ILE A 443 -0.74 -9.70 -4.75
CA ILE A 443 -1.54 -10.49 -3.82
C ILE A 443 -0.78 -10.56 -2.50
N ALA A 444 -1.29 -9.90 -1.46
CA ALA A 444 -0.63 -9.74 -0.18
C ALA A 444 -1.32 -10.58 0.90
N TYR A 445 -0.60 -11.55 1.47
CA TYR A 445 -1.11 -12.31 2.61
C TYR A 445 -1.36 -11.36 3.78
N SER A 446 -2.61 -11.30 4.24
CA SER A 446 -3.08 -10.39 5.28
C SER A 446 -3.68 -11.20 6.42
N HIS A 447 -2.94 -11.35 7.52
CA HIS A 447 -3.47 -12.05 8.69
C HIS A 447 -4.67 -11.29 9.29
N CYS A 448 -5.64 -12.02 9.83
CA CYS A 448 -6.89 -11.45 10.31
C CYS A 448 -7.34 -12.10 11.62
N ILE A 449 -8.10 -11.35 12.44
CA ILE A 449 -8.75 -11.89 13.64
C ILE A 449 -9.60 -13.13 13.33
N ALA A 450 -10.14 -13.25 12.10
CA ALA A 450 -10.92 -14.40 11.65
C ALA A 450 -10.11 -15.70 11.55
N HIS A 451 -8.78 -15.62 11.53
CA HIS A 451 -7.90 -16.80 11.58
C HIS A 451 -7.86 -17.39 13.00
N GLY A 452 -8.07 -16.54 14.01
CA GLY A 452 -8.22 -16.94 15.42
C GLY A 452 -6.90 -17.33 16.07
N PHE A 453 -5.93 -16.43 16.05
CA PHE A 453 -4.68 -16.49 16.81
C PHE A 453 -4.32 -15.07 17.29
N ASP A 454 -3.33 -14.95 18.19
CA ASP A 454 -2.85 -13.64 18.63
C ASP A 454 -2.12 -12.91 17.50
N LEU A 455 -2.67 -11.79 17.04
CA LEU A 455 -2.14 -11.03 15.91
C LEU A 455 -0.79 -10.36 16.22
N ALA A 456 -0.34 -10.32 17.48
CA ALA A 456 1.05 -9.98 17.81
C ALA A 456 2.06 -10.88 17.08
N HIS A 457 1.65 -12.12 16.75
CA HIS A 457 2.46 -13.09 16.00
C HIS A 457 2.10 -13.15 14.51
N GLY A 458 1.37 -12.17 13.98
CA GLY A 458 0.93 -12.16 12.58
C GLY A 458 2.06 -12.21 11.55
N MET A 459 3.22 -11.64 11.88
CA MET A 459 4.41 -11.69 11.00
C MET A 459 5.08 -13.07 11.02
N ASP A 460 5.12 -13.74 12.19
CA ASP A 460 5.64 -15.10 12.30
C ASP A 460 4.73 -16.10 11.61
N GLN A 461 3.42 -15.94 11.72
CA GLN A 461 2.45 -16.79 11.03
C GLN A 461 2.53 -16.63 9.51
N GLN A 462 2.78 -15.42 8.99
CA GLN A 462 3.10 -15.20 7.58
C GLN A 462 4.36 -15.95 7.15
N LYS A 463 5.42 -15.90 7.96
CA LYS A 463 6.66 -16.64 7.69
C LYS A 463 6.42 -18.15 7.66
N LEU A 464 5.58 -18.66 8.56
CA LEU A 464 5.20 -20.07 8.62
C LEU A 464 4.34 -20.51 7.42
N ALA A 465 3.42 -19.66 6.96
CA ALA A 465 2.62 -19.90 5.76
C ALA A 465 3.50 -20.03 4.50
N VAL A 466 4.54 -19.20 4.40
CA VAL A 466 5.51 -19.27 3.29
C VAL A 466 6.44 -20.47 3.46
N GLY A 467 6.95 -20.70 4.67
CA GLY A 467 7.86 -21.80 4.99
C GLY A 467 7.25 -23.19 4.80
N SER A 468 5.92 -23.31 4.92
CA SER A 468 5.17 -24.54 4.65
C SER A 468 4.73 -24.71 3.19
N GLY A 469 4.95 -23.71 2.33
CA GLY A 469 4.55 -23.74 0.92
C GLY A 469 3.06 -23.45 0.68
N ILE A 470 2.26 -23.20 1.73
CA ILE A 470 0.85 -22.79 1.60
C ILE A 470 0.74 -21.45 0.87
N TRP A 471 1.70 -20.55 1.11
CA TRP A 471 1.82 -19.26 0.45
C TRP A 471 3.13 -19.13 -0.33
N PRO A 472 3.19 -19.59 -1.60
CA PRO A 472 4.36 -19.34 -2.44
C PRO A 472 4.55 -17.83 -2.68
N MET A 473 5.79 -17.34 -2.51
CA MET A 473 6.16 -15.96 -2.83
C MET A 473 6.88 -15.92 -4.16
N TYR A 474 6.45 -15.04 -5.05
CA TYR A 474 7.02 -14.92 -6.39
C TYR A 474 6.79 -13.53 -6.98
N ARG A 475 7.52 -13.21 -8.05
CA ARG A 475 7.31 -12.05 -8.92
C ARG A 475 7.42 -12.50 -10.38
N TYR A 476 6.36 -12.32 -11.15
CA TYR A 476 6.31 -12.46 -12.58
C TYR A 476 6.46 -11.07 -13.20
N ASP A 477 7.56 -10.83 -13.91
CA ASP A 477 7.82 -9.55 -14.57
C ASP A 477 7.92 -9.74 -16.09
N PRO A 478 6.93 -9.24 -16.86
CA PRO A 478 6.94 -9.33 -18.32
C PRO A 478 8.21 -8.76 -18.97
N ARG A 479 8.84 -7.74 -18.37
CA ARG A 479 10.07 -7.12 -18.92
C ARG A 479 11.24 -8.10 -19.04
N ARG A 480 11.20 -9.19 -18.27
CA ARG A 480 12.23 -10.25 -18.31
C ARG A 480 12.11 -11.11 -19.56
N ILE A 481 10.93 -11.19 -20.18
CA ILE A 481 10.73 -11.90 -21.46
C ILE A 481 11.58 -11.23 -22.53
N ASP A 482 11.53 -9.90 -22.62
CA ASP A 482 12.33 -9.11 -23.58
C ASP A 482 13.84 -9.27 -23.35
N ALA A 483 14.24 -9.52 -22.10
CA ALA A 483 15.62 -9.83 -21.74
C ALA A 483 16.03 -11.29 -21.98
N GLY A 484 15.15 -12.12 -22.53
CA GLY A 484 15.40 -13.56 -22.75
C GLY A 484 15.53 -14.37 -21.45
N GLN A 485 14.95 -13.88 -20.35
CA GLN A 485 15.00 -14.50 -19.03
C GLN A 485 13.65 -15.11 -18.65
N PRO A 486 13.61 -16.09 -17.73
CA PRO A 486 12.36 -16.56 -17.17
C PRO A 486 11.62 -15.40 -16.49
N PRO A 487 10.35 -15.12 -16.85
CA PRO A 487 9.60 -14.00 -16.29
C PRO A 487 9.22 -14.21 -14.84
N LEU A 488 8.95 -15.45 -14.43
CA LEU A 488 8.68 -15.80 -13.05
C LEU A 488 9.98 -15.95 -12.26
N GLN A 489 10.07 -15.23 -11.15
CA GLN A 489 11.07 -15.43 -10.11
C GLN A 489 10.36 -15.98 -8.87
N LEU A 490 10.72 -17.20 -8.47
CA LEU A 490 10.24 -17.76 -7.21
C LEU A 490 11.11 -17.25 -6.05
N ASP A 491 10.53 -16.43 -5.18
CA ASP A 491 11.24 -15.76 -4.08
C ASP A 491 11.18 -16.54 -2.75
N SER A 492 10.28 -17.53 -2.65
CA SER A 492 10.24 -18.52 -1.58
C SER A 492 11.10 -19.75 -1.92
N GLY A 493 11.88 -20.24 -0.96
CA GLY A 493 12.62 -21.51 -1.12
C GLY A 493 11.70 -22.74 -1.12
N ALA A 494 12.30 -23.93 -1.25
CA ALA A 494 11.58 -25.17 -1.02
C ALA A 494 10.95 -25.18 0.40
N PRO A 495 9.72 -25.71 0.57
CA PRO A 495 9.08 -25.81 1.87
C PRO A 495 9.97 -26.56 2.88
N LYS A 496 10.07 -26.02 4.09
CA LYS A 496 10.85 -26.60 5.20
C LYS A 496 10.03 -26.81 6.45
N GLU A 497 8.93 -26.07 6.59
CA GLU A 497 8.04 -26.13 7.74
C GLU A 497 6.84 -27.04 7.44
N SER A 498 6.21 -27.58 8.46
CA SER A 498 5.04 -28.44 8.27
C SER A 498 3.77 -27.62 7.97
N VAL A 499 3.00 -28.05 6.97
CA VAL A 499 1.64 -27.53 6.72
C VAL A 499 0.74 -27.69 7.96
N HIS A 500 0.94 -28.78 8.69
CA HIS A 500 0.17 -29.06 9.88
C HIS A 500 0.54 -28.16 11.07
N GLU A 501 1.81 -27.76 11.21
CA GLU A 501 2.22 -26.76 12.20
C GLU A 501 1.61 -25.39 11.89
N TYR A 502 1.63 -24.98 10.62
CA TYR A 502 0.92 -23.78 10.15
C TYR A 502 -0.56 -23.81 10.55
N MET A 503 -1.25 -24.91 10.23
CA MET A 503 -2.68 -25.05 10.49
C MET A 503 -3.00 -25.01 11.99
N ARG A 504 -2.22 -25.70 12.82
CA ARG A 504 -2.48 -25.79 14.27
C ARG A 504 -2.41 -24.47 15.00
N ASN A 505 -1.67 -23.49 14.49
CA ASN A 505 -1.60 -22.16 15.11
C ASN A 505 -2.91 -21.38 15.01
N GLU A 506 -3.79 -21.73 14.07
CA GLU A 506 -4.99 -20.95 13.79
C GLU A 506 -6.26 -21.70 14.20
N THR A 507 -7.13 -21.01 14.93
CA THR A 507 -8.40 -21.60 15.38
C THR A 507 -9.29 -22.03 14.23
N ARG A 508 -9.22 -21.36 13.07
CA ARG A 508 -9.98 -21.76 11.87
C ARG A 508 -9.68 -23.18 11.39
N PHE A 509 -8.51 -23.76 11.67
CA PHE A 509 -8.23 -25.17 11.38
C PHE A 509 -8.49 -26.06 12.60
N ARG A 510 -8.07 -25.62 13.80
CA ARG A 510 -8.27 -26.39 15.05
C ARG A 510 -9.73 -26.71 15.35
N MET A 511 -10.67 -25.84 14.94
CA MET A 511 -12.10 -26.13 15.10
C MET A 511 -12.52 -27.36 14.30
N VAL A 512 -11.98 -27.57 13.10
CA VAL A 512 -12.25 -28.76 12.30
C VAL A 512 -11.65 -29.99 12.98
N GLU A 513 -10.39 -29.91 13.43
CA GLU A 513 -9.73 -31.00 14.19
C GLU A 513 -10.53 -31.39 15.43
N LYS A 514 -11.08 -30.43 16.16
CA LYS A 514 -11.88 -30.66 17.36
C LYS A 514 -13.24 -31.32 17.06
N ILE A 515 -13.89 -30.94 15.95
CA ILE A 515 -15.23 -31.44 15.59
C ILE A 515 -15.13 -32.83 14.94
N ASP A 516 -14.18 -33.01 14.04
CA ASP A 516 -13.99 -34.23 13.25
C ASP A 516 -12.49 -34.46 12.97
N PRO A 517 -11.78 -35.16 13.89
CA PRO A 517 -10.34 -35.39 13.77
C PRO A 517 -9.94 -36.17 12.52
N GLU A 518 -10.74 -37.16 12.10
CA GLU A 518 -10.44 -37.98 10.92
C GLU A 518 -10.60 -37.14 9.63
N ARG A 519 -11.64 -36.32 9.55
CA ARG A 519 -11.79 -35.37 8.44
C ARG A 519 -10.66 -34.36 8.41
N PHE A 520 -10.27 -33.81 9.56
CA PHE A 520 -9.15 -32.89 9.63
C PHE A 520 -7.84 -33.52 9.13
N LYS A 521 -7.54 -34.75 9.55
CA LYS A 521 -6.38 -35.50 9.07
C LYS A 521 -6.36 -35.63 7.54
N ASN A 522 -7.52 -35.97 6.94
CA ASN A 522 -7.66 -36.07 5.49
C ASN A 522 -7.49 -34.70 4.79
N LEU A 523 -8.07 -33.63 5.35
CA LEU A 523 -7.95 -32.28 4.80
C LEU A 523 -6.53 -31.72 4.94
N ALA A 524 -5.84 -32.00 6.04
CA ALA A 524 -4.45 -31.59 6.24
C ALA A 524 -3.51 -32.28 5.23
N ALA A 525 -3.70 -33.59 5.01
CA ALA A 525 -2.95 -34.32 3.99
C ALA A 525 -3.24 -33.77 2.57
N ALA A 526 -4.50 -33.49 2.25
CA ALA A 526 -4.88 -32.89 0.97
C ALA A 526 -4.30 -31.47 0.80
N ALA A 527 -4.21 -30.68 1.87
CA ALA A 527 -3.60 -29.36 1.84
C ALA A 527 -2.09 -29.43 1.64
N GLU A 528 -1.41 -30.41 2.24
CA GLU A 528 0.02 -30.67 2.04
C GLU A 528 0.31 -31.07 0.59
N GLU A 529 -0.47 -32.01 0.03
CA GLU A 529 -0.37 -32.39 -1.37
C GLU A 529 -0.62 -31.21 -2.30
N PHE A 530 -1.69 -30.44 -2.06
CA PHE A 530 -2.03 -29.26 -2.85
C PHE A 530 -0.93 -28.20 -2.82
N ALA A 531 -0.34 -27.93 -1.64
CA ALA A 531 0.77 -26.99 -1.49
C ALA A 531 2.01 -27.47 -2.25
N ALA A 532 2.37 -28.75 -2.13
CA ALA A 532 3.50 -29.34 -2.84
C ALA A 532 3.33 -29.26 -4.37
N GLN A 533 2.13 -29.60 -4.89
CA GLN A 533 1.81 -29.50 -6.31
C GLN A 533 1.92 -28.05 -6.80
N ARG A 534 1.33 -27.10 -6.07
CA ARG A 534 1.34 -25.68 -6.42
C ARG A 534 2.77 -25.11 -6.45
N VAL A 535 3.58 -25.42 -5.44
CA VAL A 535 5.00 -25.04 -5.43
C VAL A 535 5.75 -25.67 -6.61
N GLY A 536 5.51 -26.94 -6.92
CA GLY A 536 6.12 -27.64 -8.04
C GLY A 536 5.80 -26.98 -9.39
N VAL A 537 4.56 -26.53 -9.60
CA VAL A 537 4.18 -25.76 -10.80
C VAL A 537 4.97 -24.46 -10.89
N TYR A 538 5.04 -23.67 -9.81
CA TYR A 538 5.80 -22.41 -9.85
C TYR A 538 7.31 -22.63 -10.02
N GLN A 539 7.88 -23.70 -9.47
CA GLN A 539 9.28 -24.07 -9.71
C GLN A 539 9.55 -24.37 -11.19
N GLN A 540 8.63 -25.05 -11.87
CA GLN A 540 8.75 -25.28 -13.32
C GLN A 540 8.64 -23.96 -14.09
N LEU A 541 7.63 -23.14 -13.78
CA LEU A 541 7.44 -21.84 -14.42
C LEU A 541 8.64 -20.90 -14.23
N ALA A 542 9.32 -20.94 -13.08
CA ALA A 542 10.51 -20.13 -12.81
C ALA A 542 11.73 -20.50 -13.68
N ASN A 543 11.68 -21.65 -14.35
CA ASN A 543 12.72 -22.10 -15.29
C ASN A 543 12.31 -21.94 -16.77
N LEU A 544 11.06 -21.54 -17.05
CA LEU A 544 10.58 -21.39 -18.43
C LEU A 544 11.03 -20.05 -19.02
N VAL A 545 11.84 -20.12 -20.07
CA VAL A 545 12.13 -18.97 -20.94
C VAL A 545 11.08 -18.92 -22.04
N VAL A 546 10.39 -17.79 -22.17
CA VAL A 546 9.39 -17.57 -23.22
C VAL A 546 10.11 -17.16 -24.51
N PRO A 547 9.81 -17.79 -25.67
CA PRO A 547 10.41 -17.38 -26.93
C PRO A 547 10.06 -15.92 -27.26
N THR A 548 11.08 -15.09 -27.50
CA THR A 548 10.90 -13.77 -28.09
C THR A 548 10.61 -13.93 -29.58
N PRO A 549 9.67 -13.17 -30.18
CA PRO A 549 9.48 -13.17 -31.62
C PRO A 549 10.82 -12.86 -32.29
N GLN A 550 11.33 -13.76 -33.13
CA GLN A 550 12.48 -13.43 -33.97
C GLN A 550 12.02 -12.32 -34.91
N THR A 551 12.63 -11.15 -34.80
CA THR A 551 12.59 -10.15 -35.88
C THR A 551 13.36 -10.76 -37.05
N ASN A 552 12.70 -11.64 -37.81
CA ASN A 552 13.24 -12.09 -39.08
C ASN A 552 13.43 -10.82 -39.93
N GLY A 553 14.68 -10.60 -40.33
CA GLY A 553 15.11 -9.48 -41.18
C GLY A 553 14.48 -9.55 -42.56
N HIS A 554 13.18 -9.29 -42.64
CA HIS A 554 12.53 -8.78 -43.83
C HIS A 554 12.42 -7.28 -43.63
N ALA A 555 13.40 -6.56 -44.17
CA ALA A 555 13.19 -5.19 -44.61
C ALA A 555 11.92 -5.17 -45.46
N ASN A 556 10.86 -4.52 -44.97
CA ASN A 556 9.76 -3.97 -45.76
C ASN A 556 8.90 -3.06 -44.89
N GLY A 557 8.96 -1.76 -45.20
CA GLY A 557 7.86 -0.81 -45.02
C GLY A 557 7.58 -0.35 -43.59
N GLU A 558 7.93 0.90 -43.31
CA GLU A 558 7.35 1.70 -42.24
C GLU A 558 5.82 1.54 -42.23
N ALA A 559 5.28 1.02 -41.13
CA ALA A 559 3.88 1.19 -40.78
C ALA A 559 3.85 2.16 -39.61
N GLU A 560 3.79 3.45 -39.93
CA GLU A 560 3.36 4.48 -39.00
C GLU A 560 1.98 4.08 -38.48
N VAL A 561 1.87 3.93 -37.16
CA VAL A 561 0.58 3.90 -36.48
C VAL A 561 0.09 5.35 -36.45
N GLU A 562 -0.59 5.75 -37.53
CA GLU A 562 -1.27 7.03 -37.61
C GLU A 562 -2.38 7.05 -36.55
N ALA A 563 -2.20 7.90 -35.54
CA ALA A 563 -3.24 8.28 -34.61
C ALA A 563 -4.34 9.00 -35.40
N ALA A 564 -5.53 8.42 -35.44
CA ALA A 564 -6.68 8.98 -36.14
C ALA A 564 -7.04 10.37 -35.60
N SER A 565 -6.57 11.41 -36.28
CA SER A 565 -7.13 12.76 -36.23
C SER A 565 -8.39 12.79 -37.08
N THR A 566 -9.56 12.91 -36.45
CA THR A 566 -10.83 13.16 -37.15
C THR A 566 -11.10 14.66 -37.18
N ASN A 567 -10.68 15.31 -38.27
CA ASN A 567 -11.37 16.46 -38.89
C ASN A 567 -11.85 15.89 -40.23
N GLY A 568 -13.14 15.70 -40.55
CA GLY A 568 -14.24 16.65 -40.51
C GLY A 568 -14.57 16.99 -41.97
N ASP A 569 -15.73 16.58 -42.49
CA ASP A 569 -16.42 17.37 -43.51
C ASP A 569 -17.91 17.03 -43.59
N ALA A 570 -18.72 18.08 -43.47
CA ALA A 570 -20.14 18.10 -43.71
C ALA A 570 -20.35 18.63 -45.13
N GLY A 571 -21.12 17.88 -45.93
CA GLY A 571 -21.44 18.29 -47.29
C GLY A 571 -22.46 17.35 -47.93
N GLU A 572 -23.73 17.45 -47.51
CA GLU A 572 -24.93 17.59 -48.36
C GLU A 572 -26.15 17.95 -47.50
#